data_AF-A0AAP4V2A6-F1
#
_entry.id   AF-A0AAP4V2A6-F1
#
_cell.length_a   1.000
_cell.length_b   1.000
_cell.length_c   1.000
_cell.angle_alpha   90.00
_cell.angle_beta   90.00
_cell.angle_gamma   90.00
#
_symmetry.space_group_name_H-M   'P 1'
#
loop_
_entity.id
_entity.type
_entity.pdbx_description
1 polymer ?
#
loop_
_entity_poly.entity_id
_entity_poly.type
_entity_poly.pdbx_seq_one_letter_code
_entity_poly.pdbx_strand_id
1 'polypeptide(L)'
;MNKTVDMIKDPKNIIVHTEDRYLKGPTARVVSKRVLRNAVTKNCEWYKNDKCKECLIDAQEIPNPCGTAWTLTIGKGKKLY
;
A
#
# COMPACT_ATOMS: atom_id res chain seq x y z
N MET A 1 -1.69 2.70 24.14
CA MET A 1 -0.67 2.68 23.06
C MET A 1 -1.41 2.50 21.73
N ASN A 2 -1.25 3.45 20.80
CA ASN A 2 -2.05 3.49 19.58
C ASN A 2 -1.46 2.50 18.55
N LYS A 3 -2.05 1.29 18.43
CA LYS A 3 -1.54 0.18 17.59
C LYS A 3 -1.20 0.60 16.16
N THR A 4 -1.91 1.58 15.61
CA THR A 4 -1.66 2.11 14.26
C THR A 4 -0.34 2.87 14.17
N VAL A 5 0.03 3.63 15.21
CA VAL A 5 1.30 4.38 15.27
C VAL A 5 2.49 3.41 15.32
N ASP A 6 2.36 2.32 16.07
CA ASP A 6 3.39 1.29 16.15
C ASP A 6 3.57 0.59 14.80
N MET A 7 2.47 0.30 14.10
CA MET A 7 2.51 -0.26 12.74
C MET A 7 3.18 0.68 11.74
N ILE A 8 2.90 1.99 11.80
CA ILE A 8 3.52 2.97 10.90
C ILE A 8 5.03 2.98 11.09
N LYS A 9 5.53 2.88 12.33
CA LYS A 9 6.97 2.93 12.64
C LYS A 9 7.72 1.64 12.34
N ASP A 10 7.03 0.50 12.24
CA ASP A 10 7.65 -0.79 11.95
C ASP A 10 8.14 -0.85 10.48
N PRO A 11 9.45 -1.04 10.22
CA PRO A 11 10.01 -1.10 8.87
C PRO A 11 9.51 -2.29 8.03
N LYS A 12 8.82 -3.26 8.64
CA LYS A 12 8.14 -4.36 7.95
C LYS A 12 6.82 -3.92 7.31
N ASN A 13 6.31 -2.74 7.66
CA ASN A 13 5.10 -2.18 7.10
C ASN A 13 5.40 -1.11 6.04
N ILE A 14 4.38 -0.83 5.24
CA ILE A 14 4.39 0.17 4.18
C ILE A 14 3.03 0.85 4.12
N ILE A 15 3.03 2.13 3.83
CA ILE A 15 1.83 2.94 3.65
C ILE A 15 1.47 2.98 2.16
N VAL A 16 0.22 2.66 1.87
CA VAL A 16 -0.37 2.69 0.53
C VAL A 16 -1.34 3.85 0.46
N HIS A 17 -1.09 4.77 -0.47
CA HIS A 17 -1.91 5.94 -0.73
C HIS A 17 -2.79 5.74 -1.95
N THR A 18 -3.96 6.36 -1.93
CA THR A 18 -4.77 6.58 -3.12
C THR A 18 -5.51 7.91 -3.02
N GLU A 19 -5.92 8.41 -4.18
CA GLU A 19 -6.87 9.49 -4.30
C GLU A 19 -8.19 8.84 -4.72
N ASP A 20 -9.16 8.78 -3.81
CA ASP A 20 -10.48 8.29 -4.16
C ASP A 20 -11.19 9.38 -4.98
N ARG A 21 -11.29 9.17 -6.30
CA ARG A 21 -11.93 10.11 -7.24
C ARG A 21 -13.39 10.44 -6.91
N TYR A 22 -14.07 9.65 -6.08
CA TYR A 22 -15.51 9.77 -5.91
C TYR A 22 -15.96 10.27 -4.55
N LEU A 23 -15.21 10.10 -3.45
CA LEU A 23 -15.79 10.36 -2.13
C LEU A 23 -15.04 11.23 -1.10
N LYS A 24 -13.76 11.06 -0.72
CA LYS A 24 -13.28 11.75 0.52
C LYS A 24 -11.77 12.01 0.62
N GLY A 25 -11.20 12.76 -0.34
CA GLY A 25 -9.82 13.26 -0.21
C GLY A 25 -8.74 12.16 -0.20
N PRO A 26 -7.49 12.50 0.18
CA PRO A 26 -6.43 11.50 0.27
C PRO A 26 -6.79 10.45 1.32
N THR A 27 -6.60 9.17 0.99
CA THR A 27 -6.75 8.07 1.96
C THR A 27 -5.52 7.18 1.95
N ALA A 28 -5.19 6.65 3.13
CA ALA A 28 -4.03 5.82 3.32
C ALA A 28 -4.33 4.60 4.19
N ARG A 29 -3.58 3.53 3.95
CA ARG A 29 -3.62 2.29 4.74
C ARG A 29 -2.20 1.81 5.00
N VAL A 30 -1.93 1.41 6.23
CA VAL A 30 -0.70 0.70 6.58
C VAL A 30 -0.92 -0.81 6.45
N VAL A 31 -0.01 -1.48 5.73
CA VAL A 31 -0.04 -2.92 5.45
C VAL A 31 1.37 -3.48 5.61
N SER A 32 1.54 -4.79 5.81
CA SER A 32 2.89 -5.37 5.79
C SER A 32 3.47 -5.40 4.37
N LYS A 33 4.77 -5.11 4.22
CA LYS A 33 5.52 -5.22 2.96
C LYS A 33 5.34 -6.61 2.33
N ARG A 34 5.31 -7.68 3.15
CA ARG A 34 5.05 -9.06 2.69
C ARG A 34 3.69 -9.18 2.02
N VAL A 35 2.63 -8.64 2.63
CA VAL A 35 1.27 -8.67 2.08
C VAL A 35 1.18 -7.90 0.77
N LEU A 36 1.75 -6.68 0.73
CA LEU A 36 1.76 -5.87 -0.49
C LEU A 36 2.50 -6.58 -1.62
N ARG A 37 3.73 -7.05 -1.36
CA ARG A 37 4.56 -7.76 -2.34
C ARG A 37 3.83 -8.99 -2.89
N ASN A 38 3.27 -9.83 -2.01
CA ASN A 38 2.52 -11.01 -2.42
C ASN A 38 1.28 -10.68 -3.27
N ALA A 39 0.59 -9.58 -2.97
CA ALA A 39 -0.59 -9.17 -3.72
C ALA A 39 -0.20 -8.62 -5.10
N VAL A 40 0.85 -7.79 -5.16
CA VAL A 40 1.35 -7.16 -6.40
C VAL A 40 1.98 -8.19 -7.34
N THR A 41 2.83 -9.08 -6.84
CA THR A 41 3.48 -10.10 -7.67
C THR A 41 2.47 -11.04 -8.34
N LYS A 42 1.34 -11.31 -7.68
CA LYS A 42 0.29 -12.19 -8.19
C LYS A 42 -0.73 -11.49 -9.09
N ASN A 43 -1.07 -10.21 -8.81
CA ASN A 43 -2.25 -9.58 -9.40
C ASN A 43 -1.98 -8.27 -10.15
N CYS A 44 -0.80 -7.66 -10.04
CA CYS A 44 -0.51 -6.41 -10.72
C CYS A 44 0.08 -6.67 -12.11
N GLU A 45 -0.70 -6.39 -13.15
CA GLU A 45 -0.25 -6.56 -14.55
C GLU A 45 0.93 -5.66 -14.91
N TRP A 46 1.02 -4.46 -14.35
CA TRP A 46 2.17 -3.57 -14.57
C TRP A 46 3.47 -4.17 -14.03
N TYR A 47 3.40 -4.84 -12.89
CA TYR A 47 4.56 -5.55 -12.33
C TYR A 47 4.91 -6.77 -13.16
N LYS A 48 3.92 -7.60 -13.53
CA LYS A 48 4.14 -8.81 -14.35
C LYS A 48 4.77 -8.51 -15.71
N ASN A 49 4.42 -7.37 -16.29
CA ASN A 49 4.96 -6.91 -17.57
C ASN A 49 6.25 -6.07 -17.42
N ASP A 50 6.88 -6.07 -16.25
CA ASP A 50 8.11 -5.32 -15.92
C ASP A 50 8.02 -3.79 -16.09
N LYS A 51 6.80 -3.22 -16.11
CA LYS A 51 6.55 -1.78 -16.33
C LYS A 51 6.53 -0.95 -15.05
N CYS A 52 6.42 -1.58 -13.88
CA CYS A 52 6.34 -0.86 -12.60
C CYS A 52 6.89 -1.72 -11.44
N LYS A 53 7.75 -1.14 -10.59
CA LYS A 53 8.34 -1.80 -9.40
C LYS A 53 8.15 -1.01 -8.11
N GLU A 54 7.35 0.06 -8.12
CA GLU A 54 7.19 0.99 -6.99
C GLU A 54 6.65 0.33 -5.72
N CYS A 55 5.87 -0.75 -5.83
CA CYS A 55 5.35 -1.48 -4.67
C CYS A 55 6.36 -2.44 -4.01
N LEU A 56 7.55 -2.62 -4.59
CA LEU A 56 8.58 -3.53 -4.07
C LEU A 56 9.80 -2.80 -3.47
N ILE A 57 9.82 -1.47 -3.53
CA ILE A 57 10.90 -0.65 -2.99
C ILE A 57 11.09 -0.84 -1.48
N ASP A 58 12.27 -0.48 -0.98
CA ASP A 58 12.54 -0.44 0.45
C ASP A 58 12.24 0.94 1.05
N ALA A 59 11.04 1.43 0.78
CA ALA A 59 10.50 2.63 1.41
C ALA A 59 9.37 2.24 2.37
N GLN A 60 9.09 3.14 3.30
CA GLN A 60 7.98 3.00 4.25
C GLN A 60 6.65 3.50 3.67
N GLU A 61 6.70 4.13 2.50
CA GLU A 61 5.56 4.71 1.80
C GLU A 61 5.74 4.51 0.28
N ILE A 62 4.65 4.22 -0.43
CA ILE A 62 4.68 4.17 -1.90
C ILE A 62 4.78 5.62 -2.43
N PRO A 63 5.71 5.94 -3.34
CA PRO A 63 5.99 7.33 -3.73
C PRO A 63 4.81 8.02 -4.43
N ASN A 64 4.01 7.24 -5.16
CA ASN A 64 2.87 7.73 -5.92
C ASN A 64 1.58 7.04 -5.46
N PRO A 65 0.45 7.78 -5.39
CA PRO A 65 -0.86 7.18 -5.18
C PRO A 65 -1.11 6.06 -6.21
N CYS A 66 -1.45 4.87 -5.73
CA CYS A 66 -1.61 3.70 -6.60
C CYS A 66 -2.95 3.01 -6.35
N GLY A 67 -3.93 3.26 -7.22
CA GLY A 67 -5.27 2.65 -7.13
C GLY A 67 -5.24 1.12 -7.17
N THR A 68 -4.32 0.53 -7.94
CA THR A 68 -4.14 -0.94 -8.00
C THR A 68 -3.64 -1.47 -6.65
N ALA A 69 -2.59 -0.88 -6.08
CA ALA A 69 -2.06 -1.29 -4.77
C ALA A 69 -3.11 -1.10 -3.67
N TRP A 70 -3.87 0.00 -3.72
CA TRP A 70 -4.98 0.25 -2.81
C TRP A 70 -6.04 -0.84 -2.86
N THR A 71 -6.51 -1.16 -4.07
CA THR A 71 -7.54 -2.20 -4.31
C THR A 71 -7.07 -3.56 -3.84
N LEU A 72 -5.83 -3.92 -4.17
CA LEU A 72 -5.24 -5.22 -3.81
C LEU A 72 -5.02 -5.41 -2.30
N THR A 73 -5.04 -4.32 -1.52
CA THR A 73 -4.83 -4.33 -0.07
C THR A 73 -6.10 -4.09 0.75
N ILE A 74 -7.27 -4.00 0.12
CA ILE A 74 -8.56 -3.88 0.83
C ILE A 74 -8.72 -5.05 1.80
N GLY A 75 -9.03 -4.74 3.07
CA GLY A 75 -9.18 -5.73 4.15
C GLY A 75 -7.86 -6.31 4.70
N LYS A 76 -6.69 -5.94 4.18
CA LYS A 76 -5.39 -6.55 4.55
C LYS A 76 -4.49 -5.66 5.42
N GLY A 77 -5.03 -4.58 5.97
CA GLY A 77 -4.29 -3.62 6.79
C GLY A 77 -5.18 -2.68 7.60
N LYS A 78 -4.62 -1.60 8.14
CA LYS A 78 -5.33 -0.62 8.96
C LYS A 78 -5.43 0.72 8.24
N LYS A 79 -6.66 1.23 8.10
CA LYS A 79 -6.92 2.55 7.53
C LYS A 79 -6.35 3.62 8.47
N LEU A 80 -5.71 4.63 7.91
CA LEU A 80 -5.11 5.74 8.66
C LEU A 80 -6.06 6.93 8.78
N TYR A 81 -6.68 7.32 7.67
CA TYR A 81 -7.68 8.40 7.56
C TYR A 81 -8.59 8.17 6.34
#